data_AF-A0A4D4N9U8-F1
#
_entry.id   AF-A0A4D4N9U8-F1
#
_cell.length_a   1.000
_cell.length_b   1.000
_cell.length_c   1.000
_cell.angle_alpha   90.00
_cell.angle_beta   90.00
_cell.angle_gamma   90.00
#
_symmetry.space_group_name_H-M   'P 1'
#
loop_
_entity.id
_entity.type
_entity.pdbx_description
1 polymer ?
#
loop_
_entity_poly.entity_id
_entity_poly.type
_entity_poly.pdbx_seq_one_letter_code
_entity_poly.pdbx_strand_id
1 'polypeptide(L)'
;MLGAVMPVWYIGSLVLVAVWAIAGWRHHGTGLVVTAGALLMLSVIMSILLLVPINNRNKTWTPDNRPADWKQQMNRWERFHYVRVAVIIAAFALLVAALT
;
A
#
# COMPACT_ATOMS: atom_id res chain seq x y z
N MET A 1 -17.62 -0.34 -4.53
CA MET A 1 -17.18 1.07 -4.70
C MET A 1 -15.90 1.42 -3.93
N LEU A 2 -15.42 0.61 -2.96
CA LEU A 2 -14.20 0.88 -2.19
C LEU A 2 -12.92 1.09 -3.03
N GLY A 3 -12.79 0.44 -4.19
CA GLY A 3 -11.63 0.63 -5.07
C GLY A 3 -11.52 2.02 -5.70
N ALA A 4 -12.63 2.75 -5.85
CA ALA A 4 -12.65 4.05 -6.54
C ALA A 4 -12.10 5.19 -5.67
N VAL A 5 -12.21 5.08 -4.35
CA VAL A 5 -11.70 6.09 -3.41
C VAL A 5 -10.26 5.84 -2.97
N MET A 6 -9.70 4.65 -3.24
CA MET A 6 -8.32 4.30 -2.88
C MET A 6 -7.26 5.25 -3.45
N PRO A 7 -7.34 5.72 -4.71
CA PRO A 7 -6.37 6.67 -5.26
C PRO A 7 -6.30 7.98 -4.46
N VAL A 8 -7.43 8.48 -3.97
CA VAL A 8 -7.50 9.72 -3.17
C VAL A 8 -6.66 9.58 -1.91
N TRP A 9 -6.81 8.47 -1.18
CA TRP A 9 -6.04 8.22 0.05
C TRP A 9 -4.55 7.99 -0.21
N TYR A 10 -4.20 7.32 -1.31
CA TYR A 10 -2.79 7.11 -1.69
C TYR A 10 -2.11 8.42 -2.07
N ILE A 11 -2.75 9.23 -2.90
CA ILE A 11 -2.20 10.53 -3.32
C ILE A 11 -2.13 11.46 -2.10
N GLY A 12 -3.20 11.56 -1.32
CA GLY A 12 -3.26 12.40 -0.14
C GLY A 12 -2.16 12.07 0.88
N SER A 13 -1.97 10.80 1.20
CA SER A 13 -0.90 10.39 2.14
C SER A 13 0.51 10.69 1.62
N LEU A 14 0.78 10.44 0.34
CA LEU A 14 2.09 10.77 -0.26
C LEU A 14 2.35 12.28 -0.29
N VAL A 15 1.33 13.08 -0.62
CA VAL A 15 1.42 14.55 -0.59
C VAL A 15 1.71 15.03 0.83
N LEU A 16 1.01 14.52 1.84
CA LEU A 16 1.23 14.91 3.24
C LEU A 16 2.66 14.56 3.71
N VAL A 17 3.17 13.38 3.37
CA VAL A 17 4.55 12.99 3.69
C VAL A 17 5.57 13.87 2.97
N ALA A 18 5.33 14.21 1.71
CA ALA A 18 6.19 15.13 0.96
C ALA A 18 6.21 16.53 1.58
N VAL A 19 5.04 17.07 1.94
CA VAL A 19 4.93 18.36 2.63
C VAL A 19 5.70 18.35 3.94
N TRP A 20 5.58 17.28 4.74
CA TRP A 20 6.32 17.16 6.00
C TRP A 20 7.83 17.09 5.76
N ALA A 21 8.30 16.29 4.81
CA ALA A 21 9.73 16.19 4.48
C ALA A 21 10.31 17.54 4.03
N ILE A 22 9.55 18.32 3.26
CA ILE A 22 9.97 19.66 2.79
C ILE A 22 9.97 20.66 3.94
N ALA A 23 8.90 20.72 4.74
CA ALA A 23 8.80 21.64 5.87
C ALA A 23 9.86 21.34 6.96
N GLY A 24 10.19 20.05 7.14
CA GLY A 24 11.13 19.57 8.13
C GLY A 24 12.58 19.48 7.65
N TRP A 25 12.94 19.97 6.46
CA TRP A 25 14.19 19.64 5.75
C TRP A 25 15.48 19.75 6.57
N ARG A 26 15.52 20.61 7.60
CA ARG A 26 16.70 20.82 8.47
C ARG A 26 16.70 19.98 9.76
N HIS A 27 15.69 19.17 10.01
CA HIS A 27 15.57 18.32 11.19
C HIS A 27 16.16 16.92 10.96
N HIS A 28 16.68 16.32 12.03
CA HIS A 28 17.30 14.99 12.00
C HIS A 28 16.32 13.88 11.58
N GLY A 29 15.01 14.05 11.82
CA GLY A 29 13.97 13.07 11.47
C GLY A 29 13.61 13.00 9.98
N THR A 30 14.09 13.89 9.12
CA THR A 30 13.69 13.96 7.71
C THR A 30 14.01 12.69 6.93
N GLY A 31 15.11 12.01 7.24
CA GLY A 31 15.45 10.73 6.62
C GLY A 31 14.40 9.63 6.88
N LEU A 32 13.81 9.60 8.08
CA LEU A 32 12.75 8.66 8.44
C LEU A 32 11.45 8.97 7.69
N VAL A 33 11.10 10.26 7.54
CA VAL A 33 9.92 10.71 6.79
C VAL A 33 10.02 10.35 5.31
N VAL A 34 11.19 10.59 4.69
CA VAL A 34 11.44 10.21 3.28
C VAL A 34 11.36 8.69 3.10
N THR A 35 11.96 7.92 4.01
CA THR A 35 11.90 6.45 3.96
C THR A 35 10.48 5.94 4.12
N ALA A 36 9.68 6.53 5.03
CA ALA A 36 8.27 6.22 5.16
C ALA A 36 7.48 6.51 3.87
N GLY A 37 7.75 7.64 3.21
CA GLY A 37 7.15 7.99 1.92
C GLY A 37 7.48 6.95 0.84
N ALA A 38 8.73 6.49 0.77
CA ALA A 38 9.14 5.43 -0.15
C ALA A 38 8.39 4.10 0.12
N LEU A 39 8.22 3.72 1.40
CA LEU A 39 7.46 2.53 1.78
C LEU A 39 5.96 2.65 1.44
N LEU A 40 5.36 3.83 1.62
CA LEU A 40 3.97 4.07 1.19
C LEU A 40 3.84 3.97 -0.33
N MET A 41 4.80 4.52 -1.08
CA MET A 41 4.83 4.40 -2.54
C MET A 41 4.97 2.94 -2.98
N LEU A 42 5.86 2.18 -2.33
CA LEU A 42 6.03 0.74 -2.57
C LEU A 42 4.72 -0.02 -2.32
N SER A 43 3.99 0.30 -1.24
CA SER A 43 2.67 -0.27 -0.94
C SER A 43 1.64 -0.01 -2.04
N VAL A 44 1.67 1.17 -2.67
CA VAL A 44 0.79 1.50 -3.82
C VAL A 44 1.18 0.65 -5.03
N ILE A 45 2.46 0.56 -5.35
CA ILE A 45 2.98 -0.26 -6.46
C ILE A 45 2.60 -1.73 -6.27
N MET A 46 2.79 -2.28 -5.06
CA MET A 46 2.36 -3.65 -4.73
C MET A 46 0.86 -3.84 -4.97
N SER A 47 0.02 -2.88 -4.58
CA SER A 47 -1.42 -2.94 -4.79
C SER A 47 -1.76 -3.06 -6.28
N ILE A 48 -1.25 -2.14 -7.09
CA ILE A 48 -1.58 -2.03 -8.51
C ILE A 48 -1.04 -3.23 -9.30
N LEU A 49 0.18 -3.69 -9.02
CA LEU A 49 0.82 -4.74 -9.80
C LEU A 49 0.47 -6.16 -9.32
N LEU A 50 0.18 -6.35 -8.03
CA LEU A 50 0.03 -7.70 -7.45
C LEU A 50 -1.41 -7.99 -6.99
N LEU A 51 -2.05 -7.06 -6.28
CA LEU A 51 -3.36 -7.32 -5.65
C LEU A 51 -4.53 -7.00 -6.58
N VAL A 52 -4.51 -5.86 -7.25
CA VAL A 52 -5.59 -5.38 -8.13
C VAL A 52 -5.86 -6.34 -9.30
N PRO A 53 -4.86 -6.93 -9.98
CA PRO A 53 -5.11 -7.87 -11.08
C PRO A 53 -5.87 -9.11 -10.61
N ILE A 54 -5.51 -9.67 -9.46
CA ILE A 54 -6.21 -10.83 -8.88
C ILE A 54 -7.63 -10.44 -8.49
N ASN A 55 -7.81 -9.27 -7.85
CA ASN A 55 -9.13 -8.77 -7.47
C ASN A 55 -10.04 -8.54 -8.70
N ASN A 56 -9.49 -8.05 -9.80
CA ASN A 56 -10.25 -7.84 -11.04
C ASN A 56 -10.67 -9.16 -11.70
N ARG A 57 -9.85 -10.23 -11.62
CA ARG A 57 -10.27 -11.57 -12.03
C ARG A 57 -11.36 -12.13 -11.11
N ASN A 58 -11.18 -11.98 -9.80
CA ASN A 58 -12.16 -12.46 -8.81
C ASN A 58 -13.54 -11.84 -9.02
N LYS A 59 -13.63 -10.56 -9.43
CA LYS A 59 -14.89 -9.89 -9.76
C LYS A 59 -15.69 -10.56 -10.87
N THR A 60 -15.04 -11.29 -11.79
CA THR A 60 -15.71 -11.97 -12.90
C THR A 60 -16.13 -13.39 -12.55
N TRP A 61 -15.75 -13.89 -11.37
CA TRP A 61 -16.05 -15.25 -10.96
C TRP A 61 -17.48 -15.39 -10.41
N THR A 62 -18.11 -16.50 -10.75
CA THR A 62 -19.37 -17.00 -10.23
C THR A 62 -19.11 -18.40 -9.62
N PRO A 63 -20.04 -18.95 -8.84
CA PRO A 63 -19.91 -20.31 -8.33
C PRO A 63 -19.64 -21.36 -9.43
N ASP A 64 -20.22 -21.16 -10.61
CA ASP A 64 -20.17 -22.13 -11.72
C ASP A 64 -18.96 -21.96 -12.65
N ASN A 65 -18.34 -20.77 -12.70
CA ASN A 65 -17.29 -20.46 -13.69
C ASN A 65 -15.89 -20.28 -13.08
N ARG A 66 -15.75 -20.34 -11.75
CA ARG A 66 -14.47 -20.09 -11.09
C ARG A 66 -13.42 -21.10 -11.55
N PRO A 67 -12.17 -20.67 -11.81
CA PRO A 67 -11.14 -21.56 -12.33
C PRO A 67 -10.68 -22.54 -11.26
N ALA A 68 -10.16 -23.70 -11.65
CA ALA A 68 -9.73 -24.76 -10.71
C ALA A 68 -8.66 -24.29 -9.70
N ASP A 69 -7.84 -23.29 -10.09
CA ASP A 69 -6.75 -22.73 -9.28
C ASP A 69 -7.17 -21.55 -8.39
N TRP A 70 -8.47 -21.23 -8.28
CA TRP A 70 -8.97 -20.07 -7.55
C TRP A 70 -8.42 -19.96 -6.11
N LYS A 71 -8.27 -21.09 -5.40
CA LYS A 71 -7.69 -21.13 -4.05
C LYS A 71 -6.23 -20.68 -4.04
N GLN A 72 -5.45 -21.10 -5.04
CA GLN A 72 -4.04 -20.73 -5.15
C GLN A 72 -3.90 -19.23 -5.43
N GLN A 73 -4.78 -18.69 -6.29
CA GLN A 73 -4.84 -17.25 -6.55
C GLN A 73 -5.21 -16.46 -5.28
N MET A 74 -6.18 -16.94 -4.49
CA MET A 74 -6.58 -16.29 -3.24
C MET A 74 -5.47 -16.34 -2.18
N ASN A 75 -4.83 -17.49 -1.99
CA ASN A 75 -3.70 -17.63 -1.07
C ASN A 75 -2.51 -16.72 -1.46
N ARG A 76 -2.27 -16.55 -2.76
CA ARG A 76 -1.25 -15.62 -3.26
C ARG A 76 -1.61 -14.16 -2.96
N TRP A 77 -2.87 -13.80 -3.17
CA TRP A 77 -3.39 -12.48 -2.81
C TRP A 77 -3.23 -12.21 -1.31
N GLU A 78 -3.60 -13.16 -0.44
CA GLU A 78 -3.46 -13.01 1.02
C GLU A 78 -2.01 -12.78 1.44
N ARG A 79 -1.06 -13.55 0.89
CA ARG A 79 0.37 -13.35 1.18
C ARG A 79 0.84 -11.95 0.79
N PHE A 80 0.53 -11.49 -0.42
CA PHE A 80 0.89 -10.14 -0.85
C PHE A 80 0.19 -9.06 -0.02
N HIS A 81 -1.05 -9.32 0.40
CA HIS A 81 -1.79 -8.42 1.28
C HIS A 81 -1.11 -8.28 2.63
N TYR A 82 -0.73 -9.38 3.28
CA TYR A 82 -0.02 -9.33 4.57
C TYR A 82 1.34 -8.63 4.47
N VAL A 83 2.12 -8.92 3.43
CA VAL A 83 3.39 -8.21 3.20
C VAL A 83 3.15 -6.72 3.03
N ARG A 84 2.14 -6.33 2.24
CA ARG A 84 1.78 -4.92 2.04
C ARG A 84 1.35 -4.25 3.36
N VAL A 85 0.58 -4.94 4.20
CA VAL A 85 0.20 -4.44 5.53
C VAL A 85 1.44 -4.22 6.40
N ALA A 86 2.39 -5.15 6.42
CA ALA A 86 3.65 -4.98 7.16
C ALA A 86 4.46 -3.77 6.67
N VAL A 87 4.54 -3.55 5.35
CA VAL A 87 5.19 -2.37 4.75
C VAL A 87 4.52 -1.07 5.21
N ILE A 88 3.19 -1.04 5.24
CA ILE A 88 2.43 0.13 5.72
C ILE A 88 2.70 0.37 7.20
N ILE A 89 2.66 -0.67 8.04
CA ILE A 89 2.95 -0.56 9.47
C ILE A 89 4.36 0.01 9.70
N ALA A 90 5.36 -0.50 8.97
CA ALA A 90 6.72 0.02 9.03
C ALA A 90 6.80 1.50 8.63
N ALA A 91 6.11 1.90 7.56
CA ALA A 91 6.03 3.30 7.17
C ALA A 91 5.46 4.19 8.28
N PHE A 92 4.34 3.79 8.90
CA PHE A 92 3.75 4.55 10.00
C PHE A 92 4.64 4.57 11.26
N ALA A 93 5.33 3.47 11.57
CA ALA A 93 6.29 3.44 12.67
C ALA A 93 7.45 4.42 12.46
N LEU A 94 7.97 4.52 11.22
CA LEU A 94 8.99 5.51 10.88
C LEU A 94 8.48 6.95 11.00
N LEU A 95 7.24 7.21 10.58
CA LEU A 95 6.61 8.53 10.77
C LEU A 95 6.49 8.87 12.25
N VAL A 96 6.08 7.92 13.11
CA VAL A 96 6.02 8.14 14.56
C VAL A 96 7.42 8.37 15.15
N ALA A 97 8.41 7.58 14.75
CA ALA A 97 9.79 7.75 15.20
C ALA A 97 10.41 9.07 14.74
N ALA A 98 9.95 9.64 13.62
CA ALA A 98 10.41 10.96 13.17
C ALA A 98 9.92 12.13 14.05
N LEU A 99 9.00 11.88 15.00
CA LEU A 99 8.52 12.87 15.96
C LEU A 99 9.42 13.04 17.18
N THR A 100 10.35 12.11 17.41
CA THR A 100 11.30 12.12 18.53
C THR A 100 12.62 12.75 18.12
#